data_AF-A0A5E6NQT8-F1
#
_entry.id   AF-A0A5E6NQT8-F1
#
_cell.length_a   1.000
_cell.length_b   1.000
_cell.length_c   1.000
_cell.angle_alpha   90.00
_cell.angle_beta   90.00
_cell.angle_gamma   90.00
#
_symmetry.space_group_name_H-M   'P 1'
#
loop_
_entity.id
_entity.type
_entity.pdbx_description
1 polymer ?
#
loop_
_entity_poly.entity_id
_entity_poly.type
_entity_poly.pdbx_seq_one_letter_code
_entity_poly.pdbx_strand_id
1 'polypeptide(L)'
;MSTTPTLTITGGGGKNTASNTITFNFSEAIRNGSFSVDDIRISNGTINAGSFTKISDTQYTIVVTPSLGGQHSNVAITVLANTFVDIVGNTTLPSLKIQPRLVI
;
A
#
# COMPACT_ATOMS: atom_id res chain seq x y z
N MET A 1 -25.38 8.80 -2.77
CA MET A 1 -24.21 9.53 -2.27
C MET A 1 -23.01 8.60 -2.44
N SER A 2 -22.17 8.78 -3.46
CA SER A 2 -20.88 8.06 -3.53
C SER A 2 -19.87 8.94 -2.82
N THR A 3 -19.25 8.37 -1.78
CA THR A 3 -18.20 9.03 -1.01
C THR A 3 -16.87 8.90 -1.74
N THR A 4 -15.90 9.73 -1.41
CA THR A 4 -14.56 9.52 -1.95
C THR A 4 -13.96 8.29 -1.28
N PRO A 5 -13.46 7.29 -2.03
CA PRO A 5 -12.80 6.14 -1.42
C PRO A 5 -11.61 6.60 -0.59
N THR A 6 -11.49 6.07 0.62
CA THR A 6 -10.31 6.26 1.47
C THR A 6 -9.49 4.99 1.47
N LEU A 7 -8.17 5.13 1.53
CA LEU A 7 -7.25 4.02 1.59
C LEU A 7 -6.57 4.00 2.95
N THR A 8 -6.71 2.90 3.67
CA THR A 8 -5.94 2.60 4.87
C THR A 8 -4.93 1.51 4.54
N ILE A 9 -3.65 1.79 4.75
CA ILE A 9 -2.59 0.81 4.55
C ILE A 9 -2.14 0.31 5.92
N THR A 10 -2.19 -1.00 6.09
CA THR A 10 -1.79 -1.67 7.32
C THR A 10 -0.65 -2.61 6.95
N GLY A 11 0.53 -2.40 7.54
CA GLY A 11 1.70 -3.21 7.29
C GLY A 11 2.32 -3.66 8.60
N GLY A 12 2.67 -4.94 8.69
CA GLY A 12 3.41 -5.50 9.81
C GLY A 12 4.85 -5.71 9.42
N GLY A 13 5.78 -5.27 10.26
CA GLY A 13 7.18 -5.66 10.18
C GLY A 13 7.85 -5.61 11.53
N GLY A 14 8.80 -6.49 11.74
CA GLY A 14 9.64 -6.57 12.94
C GLY A 14 11.12 -6.44 12.58
N LYS A 15 11.96 -6.22 13.60
CA LYS A 15 13.41 -6.32 13.42
C LYS A 15 13.73 -7.73 12.88
N ASN A 16 14.51 -7.81 11.80
CA ASN A 16 14.89 -9.05 11.09
C ASN A 16 13.76 -9.81 10.35
N THR A 17 12.62 -9.18 10.04
CA THR A 17 11.66 -9.84 9.16
C THR A 17 12.16 -9.80 7.72
N ALA A 18 12.45 -10.96 7.13
CA ALA A 18 12.92 -11.07 5.74
C ALA A 18 11.89 -10.56 4.72
N SER A 19 10.61 -10.55 5.08
CA SER A 19 9.52 -10.06 4.24
C SER A 19 8.38 -9.51 5.11
N ASN A 20 7.83 -8.36 4.74
CA ASN A 20 6.71 -7.72 5.41
C ASN A 20 5.48 -7.74 4.51
N THR A 21 4.37 -8.26 5.02
CA THR A 21 3.10 -8.22 4.31
C THR A 21 2.41 -6.89 4.59
N ILE A 22 2.01 -6.22 3.53
CA ILE A 22 1.32 -4.94 3.56
C ILE A 22 -0.06 -5.14 2.95
N THR A 23 -1.08 -4.67 3.66
CA THR A 23 -2.48 -4.75 3.28
C THR A 23 -3.01 -3.35 3.01
N PHE A 24 -3.61 -3.17 1.85
CA PHE A 24 -4.33 -1.96 1.44
C PHE A 24 -5.82 -2.23 1.62
N ASN A 25 -6.49 -1.43 2.45
CA ASN A 25 -7.92 -1.53 2.73
C ASN A 25 -8.60 -0.26 2.26
N PHE A 26 -9.50 -0.39 1.30
CA PHE A 26 -10.32 0.70 0.78
C PHE A 26 -11.65 0.75 1.53
N SER A 27 -12.17 1.95 1.80
CA SER A 27 -13.49 2.11 2.44
C SER A 27 -14.66 1.65 1.56
N GLU A 28 -14.44 1.56 0.26
CA GLU A 28 -15.41 1.14 -0.75
C GLU A 28 -14.71 0.46 -1.94
N ALA A 29 -15.49 -0.23 -2.77
CA ALA A 29 -14.98 -1.00 -3.89
C ALA A 29 -14.46 -0.07 -4.99
N ILE A 30 -13.17 -0.18 -5.33
CA ILE A 30 -12.58 0.63 -6.39
C ILE A 30 -12.79 -0.02 -7.76
N ARG A 31 -12.78 0.79 -8.84
CA ARG A 31 -12.88 0.29 -10.20
C ARG A 31 -11.73 -0.68 -10.49
N ASN A 32 -12.07 -1.86 -11.03
CA ASN A 32 -11.07 -2.88 -11.34
C ASN A 32 -10.02 -2.34 -12.32
N GLY A 33 -8.74 -2.55 -12.02
CA GLY A 33 -7.62 -2.02 -12.80
C GLY A 33 -7.23 -0.56 -12.50
N SER A 34 -7.89 0.10 -11.55
CA SER A 34 -7.49 1.44 -11.10
C SER A 34 -6.42 1.43 -10.00
N PHE A 35 -6.02 0.27 -9.48
CA PHE A 35 -4.92 0.16 -8.52
C PHE A 35 -3.96 -0.94 -8.94
N SER A 36 -2.68 -0.58 -8.99
CA SER A 36 -1.60 -1.43 -9.49
C SER A 36 -0.31 -1.21 -8.68
N VAL A 37 0.73 -1.98 -9.00
CA VAL A 37 2.04 -1.85 -8.35
C VAL A 37 2.72 -0.53 -8.69
N ASP A 38 2.46 0.07 -9.86
CA ASP A 38 3.09 1.33 -10.28
C ASP A 38 2.69 2.53 -9.39
N ASP A 39 1.48 2.43 -8.84
CA ASP A 39 0.87 3.37 -7.91
C ASP A 39 1.53 3.35 -6.52
N ILE A 40 2.34 2.31 -6.24
CA ILE A 40 2.96 2.05 -4.94
C ILE A 40 4.45 2.39 -5.02
N ARG A 41 4.87 3.35 -4.20
CA ARG A 41 6.27 3.73 -4.04
C ARG A 41 6.79 3.30 -2.68
N ILE A 42 7.87 2.53 -2.69
CA ILE A 42 8.52 2.05 -1.47
C ILE A 42 9.88 2.70 -1.33
N SER A 43 10.14 3.27 -0.16
CA SER A 43 11.46 3.70 0.28
C SER A 43 12.01 2.70 1.27
N ASN A 44 13.32 2.46 1.23
CA ASN A 44 14.03 1.58 2.15
C ASN A 44 13.56 0.10 2.10
N GLY A 45 13.02 -0.31 0.96
CA GLY A 45 12.52 -1.65 0.69
C GLY A 45 12.14 -1.81 -0.77
N THR A 46 11.89 -3.05 -1.16
CA THR A 46 11.50 -3.43 -2.52
C THR A 46 10.26 -4.31 -2.48
N ILE A 47 9.30 -4.06 -3.37
CA ILE A 47 8.16 -4.96 -3.57
C ILE A 47 8.68 -6.27 -4.15
N ASN A 48 8.28 -7.39 -3.57
CA ASN A 48 8.60 -8.70 -4.11
C ASN A 48 7.79 -8.91 -5.40
N ALA A 49 8.47 -9.19 -6.52
CA ALA A 49 7.82 -9.34 -7.82
C ALA A 49 6.77 -10.47 -7.78
N GLY A 50 5.55 -10.19 -8.23
CA GLY A 50 4.44 -11.15 -8.18
C GLY A 50 3.74 -11.29 -6.83
N SER A 51 4.15 -10.54 -5.80
CA SER A 51 3.47 -10.55 -4.50
C SER A 51 2.18 -9.73 -4.44
N PHE A 52 1.95 -8.86 -5.43
CA PHE A 52 0.72 -8.06 -5.53
C PHE A 52 -0.47 -8.97 -5.81
N THR A 53 -1.32 -9.07 -4.79
CA THR A 53 -2.49 -9.94 -4.80
C THR A 53 -3.73 -9.10 -4.50
N LYS A 54 -4.72 -9.18 -5.38
CA LYS A 54 -6.05 -8.63 -5.10
C LYS A 54 -6.84 -9.66 -4.30
N ILE A 55 -7.20 -9.32 -3.06
CA ILE A 55 -8.05 -10.17 -2.22
C ILE A 55 -9.53 -9.90 -2.52
N SER A 56 -9.89 -8.62 -2.68
CA SER A 56 -11.24 -8.17 -3.05
C SER A 56 -11.18 -6.80 -3.77
N ASP A 57 -12.33 -6.27 -4.20
CA ASP A 57 -12.41 -4.90 -4.74
C ASP A 57 -12.09 -3.82 -3.70
N THR A 58 -12.02 -4.19 -2.41
CA THR A 58 -11.70 -3.32 -1.29
C THR A 58 -10.39 -3.66 -0.60
N GLN A 59 -9.71 -4.74 -1.00
CA GLN A 59 -8.53 -5.23 -0.29
C GLN A 59 -7.46 -5.80 -1.23
N TYR A 60 -6.24 -5.32 -1.06
CA TYR A 60 -5.06 -5.76 -1.80
C TYR A 60 -3.92 -6.02 -0.84
N THR A 61 -3.04 -6.95 -1.19
CA THR A 61 -1.85 -7.26 -0.40
C THR A 61 -0.60 -7.25 -1.28
N ILE A 62 0.53 -6.85 -0.70
CA ILE A 62 1.86 -6.99 -1.30
C ILE A 62 2.82 -7.53 -0.24
N VAL A 63 3.91 -8.13 -0.70
CA VAL A 63 5.04 -8.48 0.16
C VAL A 63 6.20 -7.55 -0.17
N VAL A 64 6.79 -6.96 0.87
CA VAL A 64 7.89 -6.02 0.76
C VAL A 64 9.09 -6.56 1.51
N THR A 65 10.22 -6.62 0.85
CA THR A 65 11.50 -6.97 1.48
C THR A 65 12.23 -5.67 1.84
N PRO A 66 12.51 -5.40 3.13
CA PRO A 66 13.34 -4.27 3.52
C PRO A 66 14.73 -4.39 2.90
N SER A 67 15.25 -3.30 2.31
CA SER A 67 16.59 -3.28 1.72
C SER A 67 17.66 -2.79 2.70
N LEU A 68 17.33 -2.70 3.99
CA LEU A 68 18.16 -2.13 5.02
C LEU A 68 18.93 -3.26 5.67
N GLY A 69 20.26 -3.28 5.54
CA GLY A 69 21.16 -4.26 6.12
C GLY A 69 21.16 -4.23 7.66
N GLY A 70 20.05 -4.57 8.29
CA GLY A 70 19.87 -4.74 9.74
C GLY A 70 19.74 -3.46 10.59
N GLN A 71 20.05 -2.27 10.05
CA GLN A 71 20.23 -1.06 10.88
C GLN A 71 19.00 -0.15 10.96
N HIS A 72 18.16 -0.11 9.93
CA HIS A 72 16.92 0.66 9.94
C HIS A 72 15.77 -0.37 9.86
N SER A 73 14.76 -0.26 10.73
CA SER A 73 13.60 -1.18 10.73
C SER A 73 12.39 -0.61 9.99
N ASN A 74 12.55 0.55 9.35
CA ASN A 74 11.42 1.33 8.84
C ASN A 74 11.42 1.39 7.31
N VAL A 75 10.49 0.65 6.71
CA VAL A 75 10.08 0.83 5.31
C VAL A 75 9.23 2.10 5.23
N ALA A 76 9.24 2.83 4.11
CA ALA A 76 8.23 3.87 3.86
C ALA A 76 7.39 3.45 2.65
N ILE A 77 6.06 3.53 2.75
CA ILE A 77 5.15 3.15 1.67
C ILE A 77 4.29 4.36 1.34
N THR A 78 4.39 4.81 0.10
CA THR A 78 3.63 5.94 -0.41
C THR A 78 2.76 5.44 -1.55
N VAL A 79 1.48 5.74 -1.50
CA VAL A 79 0.60 5.54 -2.65
C VAL A 79 0.43 6.89 -3.34
N LEU A 80 0.68 6.92 -4.65
CA LEU A 80 0.59 8.13 -5.45
C LEU A 80 -0.86 8.67 -5.41
N ALA A 81 -1.02 10.00 -5.46
CA ALA A 81 -2.33 10.63 -5.48
C ALA A 81 -3.12 10.26 -6.75
N ASN A 82 -4.45 10.30 -6.69
CA ASN A 82 -5.33 10.12 -7.85
C ASN A 82 -5.17 8.79 -8.58
N THR A 83 -4.63 7.78 -7.91
CA THR A 83 -4.30 6.50 -8.55
C THR A 83 -5.53 5.66 -8.81
N PHE A 84 -6.45 5.59 -7.85
CA PHE A 84 -7.66 4.79 -7.96
C PHE A 84 -8.93 5.63 -7.97
N VAL A 85 -9.94 5.09 -8.65
CA VAL A 85 -11.24 5.72 -8.91
C VAL A 85 -12.33 4.80 -8.40
N ASP A 86 -13.34 5.34 -7.72
CA ASP A 86 -14.54 4.58 -7.37
C ASP A 86 -15.27 4.10 -8.65
N ILE A 87 -16.12 3.09 -8.51
CA ILE A 87 -17.01 2.57 -9.56
C ILE A 87 -17.82 3.69 -10.23
N VAL A 88 -18.15 4.76 -9.50
CA VAL A 88 -18.94 5.89 -10.02
C VAL A 88 -18.08 7.02 -10.63
N GLY A 89 -16.74 6.96 -10.53
CA GLY A 89 -15.84 7.93 -11.14
C GLY A 89 -15.23 8.96 -10.17
N ASN A 90 -15.44 8.82 -8.87
CA ASN A 90 -14.84 9.72 -7.87
C ASN A 90 -13.36 9.39 -7.67
N THR A 91 -12.48 10.37 -7.89
CA THR A 91 -11.03 10.25 -7.70
C THR A 91 -10.62 10.57 -6.26
N THR A 92 -9.56 9.94 -5.75
CA THR A 92 -9.01 10.25 -4.43
C THR A 92 -8.14 11.51 -4.36
N LEU A 93 -8.17 12.18 -3.20
CA LEU A 93 -7.34 13.34 -2.83
C LEU A 93 -6.16 12.92 -1.90
N PRO A 94 -5.17 13.80 -1.68
CA PRO A 94 -3.78 13.68 -2.14
C PRO A 94 -2.94 12.57 -1.48
N SER A 95 -1.78 12.28 -2.09
CA SER A 95 -0.79 11.24 -1.76
C SER A 95 -0.73 10.86 -0.28
N LEU A 96 -1.19 9.66 0.05
CA LEU A 96 -1.10 9.14 1.40
C LEU A 96 0.32 8.59 1.61
N LYS A 97 1.17 9.44 2.18
CA LYS A 97 2.54 9.10 2.56
C LYS A 97 2.51 8.48 3.94
N ILE A 98 2.60 7.16 4.00
CA ILE A 98 2.64 6.44 5.29
C ILE A 98 4.06 5.93 5.47
N GLN A 99 4.74 6.46 6.46
CA GLN A 99 5.81 5.69 7.08
C GLN A 99 5.07 4.64 7.91
N PRO A 100 5.06 3.32 7.57
CA PRO A 100 4.70 2.30 8.53
C PRO A 100 5.60 2.55 9.73
N ARG A 101 5.06 3.22 10.74
CA ARG A 101 5.81 3.71 11.88
C ARG A 101 6.07 2.48 12.74
N LEU A 102 7.19 1.81 12.50
CA LEU A 102 7.76 0.90 13.48
C LEU A 102 8.86 1.66 14.21
N VAL A 103 8.44 2.45 15.19
CA VAL A 103 9.34 2.94 16.23
C VAL A 103 9.70 1.72 17.06
N ILE A 104 10.93 1.25 16.92
CA ILE A 104 11.67 0.67 18.05
C ILE A 104 12.51 1.78 18.65
#